data_AF-A0A8D0EAT2-F1
#
_entry.id   AF-A0A8D0EAT2-F1
#
_cell.length_a   1.000
_cell.length_b   1.000
_cell.length_c   1.000
_cell.angle_alpha   90.00
_cell.angle_beta   90.00
_cell.angle_gamma   90.00
#
_symmetry.space_group_name_H-M   'P 1'
#
loop_
_entity.id
_entity.type
_entity.pdbx_description
1 polymer ?
#
loop_
_entity_poly.entity_id
_entity_poly.type
_entity_poly.pdbx_seq_one_letter_code
_entity_poly.pdbx_strand_id
1 'polypeptide(L)'
;MSGKEWDLRRHVQEVPTDAFGDLIFTGLGQKIGKYVRVSSSTPPRVIFQLMTQHWGLDIPNLLISVTGGAKNFNMKLRLKNIFRRGLVKVAQTTGAWIITGGSHAGVMKQVGEAVRDFSMSSSCKGEIITIGVATWGTVHNRNSLICPTAIVGQELGNILSN
;
A
#
# COMPACT_ATOMS: atom_id res chain seq x y z
N MET A 1 20.91 -24.04 29.29
CA MET A 1 20.82 -22.56 29.23
C MET A 1 19.35 -22.20 29.11
N SER A 2 18.76 -21.61 30.16
CA SER A 2 17.37 -21.13 30.11
C SER A 2 17.33 -19.89 29.20
N GLY A 3 16.78 -20.04 28.00
CA GLY A 3 16.62 -18.92 27.06
C GLY A 3 15.58 -17.95 27.62
N LYS A 4 15.97 -16.71 27.89
CA LYS A 4 15.05 -15.66 28.35
C LYS A 4 13.93 -15.47 27.33
N GLU A 5 12.72 -15.22 27.81
CA GLU A 5 11.54 -14.92 27.00
C GLU A 5 11.77 -13.67 26.15
N TRP A 6 11.31 -13.71 24.89
CA TRP A 6 11.42 -12.58 23.98
C TRP A 6 10.50 -11.44 24.43
N ASP A 7 11.00 -10.21 24.31
CA ASP A 7 10.33 -8.98 24.74
C ASP A 7 10.61 -7.86 23.73
N LEU A 8 9.54 -7.19 23.27
CA LEU A 8 9.61 -6.14 22.25
C LEU A 8 10.52 -4.98 22.67
N ARG A 9 10.48 -4.56 23.94
CA ARG A 9 11.20 -3.38 24.44
C ARG A 9 12.70 -3.65 24.59
N ARG A 10 13.08 -4.92 24.77
CA ARG A 10 14.48 -5.34 24.99
C ARG A 10 15.17 -5.85 23.74
N HIS A 11 14.41 -6.41 22.80
CA HIS A 11 14.97 -7.17 21.67
C HIS A 11 14.66 -6.56 20.29
N VAL A 12 14.01 -5.39 20.23
CA VAL A 12 13.80 -4.65 18.97
C VAL A 12 14.59 -3.36 19.00
N GLN A 13 15.34 -3.13 17.93
CA GLN A 13 16.04 -1.89 17.65
C GLN A 13 15.48 -1.28 16.36
N GLU A 14 15.21 0.02 16.38
CA GLU A 14 14.81 0.74 15.18
C GLU A 14 16.04 1.14 14.36
N VAL A 15 15.95 0.92 13.06
CA VAL A 15 16.95 1.31 12.06
C VAL A 15 16.25 1.98 10.88
N PRO A 16 16.97 2.78 10.07
CA PRO A 16 16.42 3.33 8.83
C PRO A 16 15.81 2.22 7.95
N THR A 17 14.73 2.55 7.26
CA THR A 17 14.05 1.58 6.39
C THR A 17 14.87 1.32 5.12
N ASP A 18 14.95 0.05 4.73
CA ASP A 18 15.58 -0.44 3.50
C ASP A 18 14.54 -0.87 2.46
N ALA A 19 13.25 -0.62 2.72
CA ALA A 19 12.15 -1.10 1.91
C ALA A 19 11.18 0.05 1.61
N PHE A 20 11.43 0.75 0.50
CA PHE A 20 10.59 1.82 -0.02
C PHE A 20 10.82 2.00 -1.52
N GLY A 21 9.87 2.63 -2.21
CA GLY A 21 10.01 2.97 -3.62
C GLY A 21 8.72 2.78 -4.39
N ASP A 22 8.87 2.43 -5.67
CA ASP A 22 7.79 2.21 -6.60
C ASP A 22 7.60 0.70 -6.88
N LEU A 23 6.35 0.28 -6.98
CA LEU A 23 5.89 -1.07 -7.29
C LEU A 23 5.22 -1.09 -8.66
N ILE A 24 5.68 -2.02 -9.50
CA ILE A 24 5.04 -2.33 -10.77
C ILE A 24 4.60 -3.80 -10.69
N PHE A 25 3.29 -4.02 -10.75
CA PHE A 25 2.74 -5.38 -10.77
C PHE A 25 2.80 -5.95 -12.18
N THR A 26 3.71 -6.89 -12.41
CA THR A 26 3.84 -7.60 -13.69
C THR A 26 2.51 -8.21 -14.11
N GLY A 27 2.05 -7.91 -15.33
CA GLY A 27 0.85 -8.50 -15.91
C GLY A 27 -0.50 -7.96 -15.39
N LEU A 28 -0.51 -6.96 -14.51
CA LEU A 28 -1.75 -6.38 -13.94
C LEU A 28 -2.00 -4.90 -14.32
N GLY A 29 -1.13 -4.32 -15.16
CA GLY A 29 -1.28 -2.96 -15.71
C GLY A 29 0.02 -2.15 -15.68
N GLN A 30 -0.04 -0.91 -16.16
CA GLN A 30 1.08 0.04 -16.16
C GLN A 30 1.07 1.00 -14.95
N LYS A 31 0.21 0.75 -13.96
CA LYS A 31 0.06 1.65 -12.82
C LYS A 31 1.16 1.41 -11.80
N ILE A 32 1.93 2.46 -11.52
CA ILE A 32 2.96 2.47 -10.50
C ILE A 32 2.29 2.72 -9.14
N GLY A 33 2.52 1.83 -8.17
CA GLY A 33 2.12 2.03 -6.78
C GLY A 33 3.31 2.46 -5.92
N LYS A 34 3.16 3.42 -5.02
CA LYS A 34 4.22 3.78 -4.06
C LYS A 34 4.13 2.91 -2.82
N TYR A 35 5.27 2.53 -2.24
CA TYR A 35 5.31 1.78 -0.99
C TYR A 35 6.43 2.25 -0.06
N VAL A 36 6.22 2.04 1.24
CA VAL A 36 7.23 2.25 2.28
C VAL A 36 6.95 1.26 3.42
N ARG A 37 8.00 0.70 4.00
CA ARG A 37 7.94 -0.01 5.29
C ARG A 37 8.25 0.97 6.41
N VAL A 38 7.38 1.06 7.40
CA VAL A 38 7.52 1.93 8.57
C VAL A 38 7.47 1.13 9.88
N SER A 39 8.04 1.68 10.95
CA SER A 39 7.91 1.10 12.29
C SER A 39 6.49 1.27 12.83
N SER A 40 6.03 0.34 13.67
CA SER A 40 4.73 0.44 14.35
C SER A 40 4.65 1.64 15.32
N SER A 41 5.79 2.20 15.72
CA SER A 41 5.90 3.40 16.56
C SER A 41 5.88 4.71 15.76
N THR A 42 5.94 4.65 14.43
CA THR A 42 6.07 5.85 13.58
C THR A 42 4.83 6.75 13.78
N PRO A 43 5.01 8.03 14.15
CA PRO A 43 3.86 8.91 14.37
C PRO A 43 3.02 9.07 13.10
N PRO A 44 1.67 8.97 13.17
CA PRO A 44 0.80 9.08 11.99
C PRO A 44 1.00 10.37 11.18
N ARG A 45 1.39 11.47 11.85
CA ARG A 45 1.70 12.75 11.20
C ARG A 45 2.82 12.61 10.15
N VAL A 46 3.84 11.80 10.43
CA VAL A 46 4.95 11.56 9.50
C VAL A 46 4.45 10.81 8.26
N ILE A 47 3.59 9.82 8.44
CA ILE A 47 2.98 9.06 7.34
C ILE A 47 2.07 9.96 6.50
N PHE A 48 1.29 10.83 7.14
CA PHE A 48 0.45 11.81 6.45
C PHE A 48 1.27 12.81 5.62
N GLN A 49 2.37 13.32 6.17
CA GLN A 49 3.30 14.19 5.44
C GLN A 49 3.96 13.46 4.27
N LEU A 50 4.37 12.20 4.45
CA LEU A 50 4.87 11.37 3.34
C LEU A 50 3.85 11.30 2.18
N MET A 51 2.62 10.93 2.50
CA MET A 51 1.56 10.77 1.49
C MET A 51 1.24 12.08 0.75
N THR A 52 1.16 13.20 1.47
CA THR A 52 0.74 14.48 0.88
C THR A 52 1.89 15.24 0.23
N GLN A 53 3.06 15.29 0.87
CA GLN A 53 4.19 16.12 0.43
C GLN A 53 5.16 15.38 -0.49
N HIS A 54 5.41 14.09 -0.24
CA HIS A 54 6.40 13.31 -1.00
C HIS A 54 5.76 12.44 -2.09
N TRP A 55 4.55 11.93 -1.86
CA TRP A 55 3.81 11.19 -2.88
C TRP A 55 2.84 12.07 -3.68
N GLY A 56 2.62 13.31 -3.25
CA GLY A 56 1.77 14.27 -3.96
C GLY A 56 0.28 13.91 -3.94
N LEU A 57 -0.18 13.18 -2.92
CA LEU A 57 -1.60 12.88 -2.79
C LEU A 57 -2.35 14.10 -2.26
N ASP A 58 -3.41 14.49 -2.98
CA ASP A 58 -4.34 15.52 -2.52
C ASP A 58 -4.96 15.11 -1.18
N ILE A 59 -5.15 16.09 -0.29
CA ILE A 59 -5.80 15.88 1.00
C ILE A 59 -7.25 15.44 0.74
N PRO A 60 -7.70 14.31 1.31
CA PRO A 60 -9.03 13.80 1.04
C PRO A 60 -10.10 14.58 1.79
N ASN A 61 -11.29 14.73 1.19
CA ASN A 61 -12.46 15.27 1.90
C ASN A 61 -13.15 14.22 2.79
N LEU A 62 -12.82 12.94 2.59
CA LEU A 62 -13.42 11.80 3.31
C LEU A 62 -12.42 10.63 3.36
N LEU A 63 -12.42 9.91 4.49
CA LEU A 63 -11.70 8.63 4.63
C LEU A 63 -12.71 7.48 4.67
N ILE A 64 -12.54 6.49 3.80
CA ILE A 64 -13.35 5.26 3.80
C ILE A 64 -12.45 4.11 4.24
N SER A 65 -12.60 3.67 5.49
CA SER A 65 -11.90 2.48 5.99
C SER A 65 -12.72 1.23 5.69
N VAL A 66 -12.14 0.30 4.93
CA VAL A 66 -12.77 -0.99 4.62
C VAL A 66 -11.94 -2.12 5.24
N THR A 67 -12.54 -2.75 6.26
CA THR A 67 -11.97 -3.86 7.01
C THR A 67 -12.87 -5.10 6.89
N GLY A 68 -12.35 -6.27 7.25
CA GLY A 68 -13.14 -7.50 7.30
C GLY A 68 -12.29 -8.75 7.38
N GLY A 69 -12.93 -9.91 7.28
CA GLY A 69 -12.27 -11.20 7.38
C GLY A 69 -11.30 -11.46 6.23
N ALA A 70 -10.19 -12.16 6.53
CA ALA A 70 -9.19 -12.58 5.56
C ALA A 70 -9.58 -13.86 4.78
N LYS A 71 -10.61 -14.60 5.23
CA LYS A 71 -11.09 -15.79 4.53
C LYS A 71 -11.81 -15.38 3.25
N ASN A 72 -11.39 -15.95 2.11
CA ASN A 72 -12.06 -15.74 0.83
C ASN A 72 -13.50 -16.23 0.88
N PHE A 73 -14.39 -15.48 0.22
CA PHE A 73 -15.81 -15.80 0.15
C PHE A 73 -16.36 -15.39 -1.22
N ASN A 74 -17.44 -16.05 -1.63
CA ASN A 74 -18.17 -15.71 -2.84
C ASN A 74 -19.39 -14.86 -2.47
N MET A 75 -19.45 -13.65 -3.04
CA MET A 75 -20.63 -12.81 -2.95
C MET A 75 -21.63 -13.18 -4.04
N LYS A 76 -22.93 -13.16 -3.71
CA LYS A 76 -23.98 -13.17 -4.73
C LYS A 76 -23.76 -12.02 -5.70
N LEU A 77 -23.89 -12.27 -7.01
CA LEU A 77 -23.58 -11.31 -8.08
C LEU A 77 -24.26 -9.94 -7.89
N ARG A 78 -25.53 -9.93 -7.48
CA ARG A 78 -26.28 -8.69 -7.19
C ARG A 78 -25.61 -7.85 -6.10
N LEU A 79 -25.22 -8.48 -4.99
CA LEU A 79 -24.56 -7.79 -3.87
C LEU A 79 -23.17 -7.30 -4.27
N LYS A 80 -22.42 -8.14 -4.99
CA LYS A 80 -21.11 -7.79 -5.54
C LYS A 80 -21.17 -6.54 -6.41
N ASN A 81 -22.17 -6.43 -7.29
CA ASN A 81 -22.35 -5.28 -8.17
C ASN A 81 -22.76 -4.01 -7.40
N ILE A 82 -23.67 -4.13 -6.43
CA ILE A 82 -24.09 -3.00 -5.59
C ILE A 82 -22.91 -2.47 -4.78
N PHE A 83 -22.15 -3.35 -4.13
CA PHE A 83 -20.98 -3.00 -3.34
C PHE A 83 -19.93 -2.28 -4.18
N ARG A 84 -19.50 -2.88 -5.29
CA ARG A 84 -18.45 -2.32 -6.15
C ARG A 84 -18.83 -0.95 -6.70
N ARG A 85 -20.04 -0.82 -7.24
CA ARG A 85 -20.54 0.45 -7.78
C ARG A 85 -20.67 1.51 -6.69
N GLY A 86 -21.22 1.17 -5.53
CA GLY A 86 -21.39 2.10 -4.42
C GLY A 86 -20.06 2.64 -3.90
N LEU A 87 -19.10 1.74 -3.64
CA LEU A 87 -17.78 2.11 -3.13
C LEU A 87 -17.04 3.05 -4.08
N VAL A 88 -16.95 2.65 -5.36
CA VAL A 88 -16.29 3.42 -6.40
C VAL A 88 -16.97 4.78 -6.60
N LYS A 89 -18.31 4.80 -6.65
CA LYS A 89 -19.07 6.03 -6.87
C LYS A 89 -18.81 7.04 -5.76
N VAL A 90 -18.89 6.64 -4.49
CA VAL A 90 -18.67 7.56 -3.36
C VAL A 90 -17.25 8.08 -3.35
N ALA A 91 -16.26 7.19 -3.51
CA ALA A 91 -14.85 7.58 -3.51
C ALA A 91 -14.55 8.62 -4.60
N GLN A 92 -15.07 8.38 -5.81
CA GLN A 92 -14.88 9.28 -6.93
C GLN A 92 -15.59 10.62 -6.75
N THR A 93 -16.82 10.63 -6.25
CA THR A 93 -17.60 11.88 -6.13
C THR A 93 -17.09 12.81 -5.04
N THR A 94 -16.46 12.26 -4.01
CA THR A 94 -16.04 13.01 -2.83
C THR A 94 -14.54 13.32 -2.84
N GLY A 95 -13.75 12.64 -3.68
CA GLY A 95 -12.30 12.66 -3.57
C GLY A 95 -11.83 11.96 -2.29
N ALA A 96 -12.49 10.85 -1.93
CA ALA A 96 -12.13 10.10 -0.72
C ALA A 96 -10.90 9.22 -0.93
N TRP A 97 -10.13 9.03 0.13
CA TRP A 97 -9.18 7.92 0.19
C TRP A 97 -9.88 6.66 0.68
N ILE A 98 -9.64 5.54 -0.01
CA ILE A 98 -10.03 4.21 0.46
C ILE A 98 -8.84 3.60 1.20
N ILE A 99 -9.00 3.31 2.49
CA ILE A 99 -7.98 2.64 3.31
C ILE A 99 -8.42 1.20 3.57
N THR A 100 -7.56 0.23 3.28
CA THR A 100 -7.87 -1.19 3.46
C THR A 100 -6.62 -1.99 3.88
N GLY A 101 -6.79 -3.27 4.23
CA GLY A 101 -5.70 -4.12 4.74
C GLY A 101 -4.63 -4.52 3.71
N GLY A 102 -4.75 -4.09 2.45
CA GLY A 102 -3.73 -4.26 1.40
C GLY A 102 -3.44 -5.69 0.92
N SER A 103 -4.09 -6.71 1.49
CA SER A 103 -3.86 -8.11 1.12
C SER A 103 -4.78 -8.60 -0.01
N HIS A 104 -4.33 -9.62 -0.75
CA HIS A 104 -5.15 -10.28 -1.77
C HIS A 104 -6.03 -11.39 -1.16
N ALA A 105 -6.79 -11.06 -0.10
CA ALA A 105 -7.62 -12.04 0.60
C ALA A 105 -8.92 -11.43 1.15
N GLY A 106 -9.98 -12.23 1.21
CA GLY A 106 -11.24 -11.88 1.86
C GLY A 106 -11.87 -10.59 1.36
N VAL A 107 -12.23 -9.69 2.29
CA VAL A 107 -12.87 -8.41 1.96
C VAL A 107 -11.94 -7.51 1.14
N MET A 108 -10.65 -7.47 1.47
CA MET A 108 -9.65 -6.64 0.78
C MET A 108 -9.56 -7.02 -0.72
N LYS A 109 -9.70 -8.31 -1.04
CA LYS A 109 -9.77 -8.76 -2.44
C LYS A 109 -10.98 -8.17 -3.18
N GLN A 110 -12.16 -8.13 -2.55
CA GLN A 110 -13.36 -7.56 -3.18
C GLN A 110 -13.23 -6.05 -3.43
N VAL A 111 -12.54 -5.32 -2.53
CA VAL A 111 -12.21 -3.90 -2.71
C VAL A 111 -11.27 -3.71 -3.89
N GLY A 112 -10.17 -4.46 -3.95
CA GLY A 112 -9.20 -4.37 -5.05
C GLY A 112 -9.83 -4.67 -6.42
N GLU A 113 -10.72 -5.67 -6.48
CA GLU A 113 -11.48 -5.95 -7.70
C GLU A 113 -12.43 -4.81 -8.08
N ALA A 114 -13.09 -4.15 -7.11
CA ALA A 114 -13.96 -3.01 -7.36
C ALA A 114 -13.21 -1.85 -8.03
N VAL A 115 -12.04 -1.50 -7.48
CA VAL A 115 -11.20 -0.41 -7.96
C VAL A 115 -10.61 -0.73 -9.33
N ARG A 116 -10.17 -1.98 -9.55
CA ARG A 116 -9.65 -2.43 -10.85
C ARG A 116 -10.71 -2.35 -11.95
N ASP A 117 -11.91 -2.86 -11.69
CA ASP A 117 -12.99 -2.88 -12.68
C ASP A 117 -13.41 -1.44 -13.07
N PHE A 118 -13.34 -0.48 -12.13
CA PHE A 118 -13.52 0.94 -12.43
C PHE A 118 -12.40 1.52 -13.31
N SER A 119 -11.14 1.23 -12.95
CA SER A 119 -9.97 1.73 -13.70
C SER A 119 -9.95 1.24 -15.15
N MET A 120 -10.46 0.03 -15.43
CA MET A 120 -10.53 -0.49 -16.80
C MET A 120 -11.71 0.04 -17.61
N SER A 121 -12.77 0.52 -16.95
CA SER A 121 -14.01 0.99 -17.61
C SER A 121 -14.06 2.51 -17.80
N SER A 122 -13.16 3.26 -17.17
CA SER A 122 -13.24 4.72 -17.09
C SER A 122 -12.08 5.38 -17.83
N SER A 123 -12.32 5.83 -19.07
CA SER A 123 -11.26 6.43 -19.90
C SER A 123 -10.84 7.85 -19.46
N CYS A 124 -11.65 8.56 -18.66
CA CYS A 124 -11.48 10.02 -18.45
C CYS A 124 -11.91 10.54 -17.07
N LYS A 125 -11.99 9.72 -16.02
CA LYS A 125 -12.63 10.09 -14.75
C LYS A 125 -11.68 9.88 -13.58
N GLY A 126 -11.56 10.92 -12.73
CA GLY A 126 -10.53 11.11 -11.70
C GLY A 126 -10.07 9.86 -10.94
N GLU A 127 -8.78 9.83 -10.64
CA GLU A 127 -8.11 8.70 -10.02
C GLU A 127 -8.65 8.41 -8.61
N ILE A 128 -8.98 7.15 -8.34
CA ILE A 128 -9.34 6.71 -6.99
C ILE A 128 -8.05 6.38 -6.23
N ILE A 129 -7.84 7.07 -5.12
CA ILE A 129 -6.71 6.83 -4.23
C ILE A 129 -7.07 5.68 -3.27
N THR A 130 -6.29 4.61 -3.32
CA THR A 130 -6.44 3.44 -2.45
C THR A 130 -5.14 3.17 -1.72
N ILE A 131 -5.21 3.06 -0.39
CA ILE A 131 -4.07 2.85 0.50
C ILE A 131 -4.22 1.48 1.15
N GLY A 132 -3.23 0.62 0.94
CA GLY A 132 -3.14 -0.70 1.55
C GLY A 132 -2.22 -0.68 2.77
N VAL A 133 -2.74 -1.00 3.95
CA VAL A 133 -1.95 -1.14 5.19
C VAL A 133 -1.79 -2.62 5.50
N ALA A 134 -0.61 -3.16 5.19
CA ALA A 134 -0.30 -4.58 5.39
C ALA A 134 0.85 -4.77 6.38
N THR A 135 0.74 -5.80 7.22
CA THR A 135 1.82 -6.20 8.13
C THR A 135 2.98 -6.79 7.34
N TRP A 136 4.18 -6.20 7.43
CA TRP A 136 5.35 -6.62 6.66
C TRP A 136 5.66 -8.13 6.76
N GLY A 137 5.52 -8.70 7.96
CA GLY A 137 5.78 -10.13 8.20
C GLY A 137 4.87 -11.09 7.41
N THR A 138 3.70 -10.62 6.96
CA THR A 138 2.75 -11.43 6.18
C THR A 138 2.83 -11.18 4.67
N VAL A 139 3.66 -10.22 4.24
CA VAL A 139 3.88 -9.92 2.82
C VAL A 139 4.70 -11.04 2.19
N HIS A 140 4.12 -11.70 1.18
CA HIS A 140 4.80 -12.72 0.40
C HIS A 140 5.87 -12.08 -0.50
N ASN A 141 7.01 -12.76 -0.67
CA ASN A 141 8.18 -12.26 -1.41
C ASN A 141 8.71 -10.89 -0.95
N ARG A 142 8.47 -10.48 0.31
CA ARG A 142 8.93 -9.20 0.86
C ARG A 142 10.44 -8.93 0.70
N ASN A 143 11.26 -9.97 0.57
CA ASN A 143 12.70 -9.82 0.35
C ASN A 143 13.03 -9.14 -0.98
N SER A 144 12.18 -9.26 -2.02
CA SER A 144 12.37 -8.54 -3.29
C SER A 144 12.04 -7.05 -3.19
N LEU A 145 11.46 -6.63 -2.07
CA LEU A 145 11.12 -5.24 -1.76
C LEU A 145 12.14 -4.59 -0.83
N ILE A 146 13.17 -5.33 -0.44
CA ILE A 146 14.31 -4.78 0.30
C ILE A 146 15.32 -4.34 -0.75
N CYS A 147 15.59 -3.03 -0.79
CA CYS A 147 16.65 -2.48 -1.60
C CYS A 147 17.83 -2.17 -0.66
N PRO A 148 18.92 -2.95 -0.69
CA PRO A 148 20.11 -2.66 0.09
C PRO A 148 20.85 -1.48 -0.53
N THR A 149 20.28 -0.27 -0.44
CA THR A 149 20.88 0.92 -1.05
C THR A 149 20.41 2.21 -0.39
N ALA A 150 20.91 2.47 0.83
CA ALA A 150 21.56 3.76 1.04
C ALA A 150 23.01 3.57 0.59
N ILE A 151 23.29 3.70 -0.72
CA ILE A 151 24.67 3.99 -1.14
C ILE A 151 24.94 5.41 -0.65
N VAL A 152 25.47 5.49 0.56
CA VAL A 152 26.32 6.59 0.97
C VAL A 152 27.60 6.42 0.16
N GLY A 153 27.76 7.25 -0.87
CA GLY A 153 29.03 7.43 -1.60
C GLY A 153 29.48 6.25 -2.47
N GLN A 154 29.17 6.29 -3.76
CA GLN A 154 30.03 5.67 -4.76
C GLN A 154 30.10 6.56 -6.01
N GLU A 155 31.25 7.22 -6.12
CA GLU A 155 31.89 7.75 -7.33
C GLU A 155 31.03 7.93 -8.58
N LEU A 156 30.46 9.13 -8.76
CA LEU A 156 30.18 9.69 -10.09
C LEU A 156 31.49 10.23 -10.73
N GLY A 157 32.59 9.48 -10.60
CA GLY A 157 33.94 9.93 -10.92
C GLY A 157 34.54 9.34 -12.20
N ASN A 158 34.22 8.12 -12.62
CA ASN A 158 35.07 7.39 -13.58
C ASN A 158 34.33 6.53 -14.61
N ILE A 159 33.23 7.01 -15.22
CA ILE A 159 32.66 6.33 -16.41
C ILE A 159 32.34 7.32 -17.55
N LEU A 160 33.20 8.33 -17.74
CA LEU A 160 33.25 9.11 -18.99
C LEU A 160 34.67 9.15 -19.60
N SER A 161 35.49 8.15 -19.31
CA SER A 161 36.80 7.98 -19.96
C SER A 161 37.01 6.52 -20.34
N ASN A 162 36.45 6.13 -21.48
CA ASN A 162 37.10 5.40 -22.58
C ASN A 162 36.07 5.07 -23.66
#